data_AF-X1G1H6-F1
#
_entry.id   AF-X1G1H6-F1
#
_cell.length_a   1.000
_cell.length_b   1.000
_cell.length_c   1.000
_cell.angle_alpha   90.00
_cell.angle_beta   90.00
_cell.angle_gamma   90.00
#
_symmetry.space_group_name_H-M   'P 1'
#
loop_
_entity.id
_entity.type
_entity.pdbx_description
1 polymer ?
#
loop_
_entity_poly.entity_id
_entity_poly.type
_entity_poly.pdbx_seq_one_letter_code
_entity_poly.pdbx_strand_id
1 'polypeptide(L)'
;MTVPIPVKIFLKKIKLKSVEYIFSIATRGGIKCFAFKKINQILKRNRKCLDSTFILTMINNDPKFKVYEIPTSENISKVESKIQTRLDSISKIIINKERYKEKDSDYIDFPFIKPVNFLLE
;
A
#
# COMPACT_ATOMS: atom_id res chain seq x y z
N MET A 1 -6.44 1.13 7.25
CA MET A 1 -5.82 2.27 6.55
C MET A 1 -6.58 2.58 5.27
N THR A 2 -6.88 3.86 5.03
CA THR A 2 -7.59 4.34 3.82
C THR A 2 -6.74 5.35 3.04
N VAL A 3 -7.25 5.84 1.91
CA VAL A 3 -6.55 6.80 1.04
C VAL A 3 -6.51 8.19 1.69
N PRO A 4 -5.34 8.86 1.78
CA PRO A 4 -5.24 10.23 2.26
C PRO A 4 -6.13 11.20 1.46
N ILE A 5 -6.68 12.22 2.12
CA ILE A 5 -7.52 13.23 1.48
C ILE A 5 -6.83 13.89 0.28
N PRO A 6 -5.55 14.31 0.34
CA PRO A 6 -4.87 14.90 -0.82
C PRO A 6 -4.85 13.97 -2.04
N VAL A 7 -4.61 12.67 -1.82
CA VAL A 7 -4.62 11.67 -2.90
C VAL A 7 -6.02 11.50 -3.48
N LYS A 8 -7.07 11.50 -2.65
CA LYS A 8 -8.48 11.47 -3.13
C LYS A 8 -8.80 12.68 -4.01
N ILE A 9 -8.36 13.88 -3.61
CA ILE A 9 -8.57 15.12 -4.38
C ILE A 9 -7.81 15.06 -5.70
N PHE A 10 -6.56 14.63 -5.67
CA PHE A 10 -5.74 14.45 -6.87
C PHE A 10 -6.40 13.49 -7.87
N LEU A 11 -6.77 12.28 -7.43
CA LEU A 11 -7.40 11.26 -8.28
C LEU A 11 -8.73 11.72 -8.89
N LYS A 12 -9.46 12.64 -8.25
CA LYS A 12 -10.70 13.21 -8.80
C LYS A 12 -10.47 14.25 -9.90
N LYS A 13 -9.27 14.85 -9.96
CA LYS A 13 -8.94 15.95 -10.89
C LYS A 13 -8.14 15.50 -12.11
N ILE A 14 -7.48 14.35 -12.05
CA ILE A 14 -6.66 13.85 -13.16
C ILE A 14 -7.51 13.34 -14.34
N LYS A 15 -7.03 13.59 -15.56
CA LYS A 15 -7.61 13.04 -16.80
C LYS A 15 -6.89 11.74 -17.15
N LEU A 16 -7.65 10.65 -17.27
CA LEU A 16 -7.08 9.30 -17.46
C LEU A 16 -7.43 8.65 -18.80
N LYS A 17 -8.02 9.39 -19.74
CA LYS A 17 -8.60 8.83 -20.97
C LYS A 17 -7.60 7.98 -21.77
N SER A 18 -6.36 8.47 -21.93
CA SER A 18 -5.27 7.80 -22.67
C SER A 18 -4.38 6.90 -21.81
N VAL A 19 -4.64 6.77 -20.50
CA VAL A 19 -3.78 5.98 -19.62
C VAL A 19 -4.07 4.49 -19.80
N GLU A 20 -3.04 3.72 -20.16
CA GLU A 20 -3.14 2.28 -20.42
C GLU A 20 -2.92 1.42 -19.18
N TYR A 21 -2.14 1.92 -18.22
CA TYR A 21 -1.72 1.17 -17.05
C TYR A 21 -1.72 2.06 -15.82
N ILE A 22 -2.36 1.61 -14.74
CA ILE A 22 -2.39 2.31 -13.46
C ILE A 22 -1.97 1.34 -12.35
N PHE A 23 -0.94 1.70 -11.59
CA PHE A 23 -0.53 0.94 -10.41
C PHE A 23 -0.63 1.80 -9.14
N SER A 24 -0.66 1.13 -7.99
CA SER A 24 -0.59 1.79 -6.69
C SER A 24 0.24 0.96 -5.71
N ILE A 25 1.11 1.66 -4.98
CA ILE A 25 1.89 1.09 -3.88
C ILE A 25 1.40 1.77 -2.60
N ALA A 26 1.09 0.96 -1.58
CA ALA A 26 0.72 1.46 -0.25
C ALA A 26 1.71 0.95 0.78
N THR A 27 2.34 1.88 1.51
CA THR A 27 3.08 1.56 2.73
C THR A 27 2.11 1.55 3.90
N ARG A 28 2.20 0.54 4.78
CA ARG A 28 1.32 0.43 5.95
C ARG A 28 2.06 -0.02 7.19
N GLY A 29 1.60 0.43 8.35
CA GLY A 29 2.09 0.00 9.66
C GLY A 29 1.45 -1.30 10.18
N GLY A 30 1.03 -2.23 9.32
CA GLY A 30 0.54 -3.57 9.75
C GLY A 30 -0.98 -3.73 9.97
N ILE A 31 -1.77 -2.65 9.90
CA ILE A 31 -3.25 -2.74 9.86
C ILE A 31 -3.77 -3.01 8.45
N LYS A 32 -5.00 -3.52 8.33
CA LYS A 32 -5.66 -3.81 7.03
C LYS A 32 -5.69 -2.60 6.09
N CYS A 33 -5.42 -2.84 4.80
CA CYS A 33 -5.36 -1.85 3.74
C CYS A 33 -6.66 -1.85 2.91
N PHE A 34 -7.44 -0.78 3.04
CA PHE A 34 -8.66 -0.56 2.24
C PHE A 34 -8.45 0.45 1.11
N ALA A 35 -7.22 0.96 0.97
CA ALA A 35 -6.91 2.05 0.06
C ALA A 35 -7.25 1.71 -1.40
N PHE A 36 -6.88 0.52 -1.88
CA PHE A 36 -7.09 0.14 -3.28
C PHE A 36 -8.56 0.06 -3.68
N LYS A 37 -9.43 -0.43 -2.79
CA LYS A 37 -10.88 -0.44 -3.01
C LYS A 37 -11.40 0.99 -3.20
N LYS A 38 -10.98 1.92 -2.34
CA LYS A 38 -11.39 3.33 -2.43
C LYS A 38 -10.81 4.03 -3.66
N ILE A 39 -9.56 3.74 -4.05
CA ILE A 39 -8.97 4.25 -5.30
C ILE A 39 -9.77 3.75 -6.51
N ASN A 40 -10.05 2.45 -6.60
CA ASN A 40 -10.86 1.88 -7.70
C ASN A 40 -12.26 2.51 -7.79
N GLN A 41 -12.91 2.80 -6.65
CA GLN A 41 -14.19 3.52 -6.64
C GLN A 41 -14.08 4.92 -7.26
N ILE A 42 -12.99 5.65 -6.99
CA ILE A 42 -12.75 6.99 -7.57
C ILE A 42 -12.46 6.87 -9.08
N LEU A 43 -11.58 5.94 -9.46
CA LEU A 43 -11.17 5.72 -10.85
C LEU A 43 -12.33 5.26 -11.75
N LYS A 44 -13.32 4.55 -11.19
CA LYS A 44 -14.51 4.09 -11.93
C LYS A 44 -15.27 5.23 -12.61
N ARG A 45 -15.22 6.45 -12.08
CA ARG A 45 -15.79 7.66 -12.71
C ARG A 45 -15.18 7.96 -14.08
N ASN A 46 -13.94 7.55 -14.30
CA ASN A 46 -13.21 7.66 -15.57
C ASN A 46 -13.20 6.35 -16.36
N ARG A 47 -14.03 5.35 -15.99
CA ARG A 47 -14.02 3.99 -16.56
C ARG A 47 -12.64 3.32 -16.48
N LYS A 48 -11.89 3.58 -15.41
CA LYS A 48 -10.57 2.99 -15.14
C LYS A 48 -10.57 2.25 -13.80
N CYS A 49 -9.61 1.36 -13.64
CA CYS A 49 -9.26 0.71 -12.39
C CYS A 49 -7.73 0.62 -12.27
N LEU A 50 -7.23 0.29 -11.10
CA LEU A 50 -5.85 -0.12 -10.92
C LEU A 50 -5.64 -1.44 -11.66
N ASP A 51 -4.57 -1.56 -12.42
CA ASP A 51 -4.07 -2.80 -13.03
C ASP A 51 -3.22 -3.57 -12.02
N SER A 52 -2.39 -2.84 -11.26
CA SER A 52 -1.54 -3.44 -10.23
C SER A 52 -1.59 -2.75 -8.87
N THR A 53 -1.53 -3.54 -7.81
CA THR A 53 -1.59 -3.06 -6.42
C THR A 53 -0.58 -3.80 -5.57
N PHE A 54 0.18 -3.07 -4.76
CA PHE A 54 1.26 -3.62 -3.94
C PHE A 54 1.23 -3.05 -2.52
N ILE A 55 1.49 -3.90 -1.54
CA ILE A 55 1.52 -3.51 -0.13
C ILE A 55 2.93 -3.69 0.41
N LEU A 56 3.46 -2.64 1.03
CA LEU A 56 4.72 -2.68 1.77
C LEU A 56 4.41 -2.50 3.26
N THR A 57 4.57 -3.58 4.03
CA THR A 57 4.37 -3.53 5.48
C THR A 57 5.65 -3.05 6.16
N MET A 58 5.57 -1.89 6.81
CA MET A 58 6.70 -1.20 7.45
C MET A 58 6.68 -1.35 8.98
N ILE A 59 5.75 -2.13 9.57
CA ILE A 59 5.58 -2.20 11.05
C ILE A 59 6.84 -2.71 11.77
N ASN A 60 7.68 -3.49 11.11
CA ASN A 60 8.95 -3.97 11.66
C ASN A 60 10.12 -2.97 11.51
N ASN A 61 9.88 -1.77 10.99
CA ASN A 61 10.87 -0.69 11.02
C ASN A 61 10.83 0.14 12.31
N ASP A 62 9.89 -0.14 13.22
CA ASP A 62 9.83 0.54 14.52
C ASP A 62 10.09 -0.47 15.67
N PRO A 63 11.29 -0.47 16.26
CA PRO A 63 11.65 -1.38 17.37
C PRO A 63 10.83 -1.14 18.66
N LYS A 64 9.99 -0.10 18.72
CA LYS A 64 9.23 0.28 19.92
C LYS A 64 8.09 -0.67 20.32
N PHE A 65 7.77 -1.70 19.53
CA PHE A 65 6.63 -2.59 19.81
C PHE A 65 6.91 -3.72 20.82
N LYS A 66 8.17 -3.95 21.23
CA LYS A 66 8.51 -4.93 22.29
C LYS A 66 9.50 -4.37 23.31
N VAL A 67 10.68 -3.95 22.85
CA VAL A 67 11.72 -3.23 23.59
C VAL A 67 12.47 -2.38 22.58
N TYR A 68 12.57 -1.07 22.80
CA TYR A 68 13.31 -0.20 21.89
C TYR A 68 14.81 -0.51 22.01
N GLU A 69 15.36 -1.10 20.96
CA GLU A 69 16.81 -1.25 20.77
C GLU A 69 17.23 -0.37 19.59
N ILE A 70 18.37 0.32 19.73
CA ILE A 70 18.97 1.06 18.62
C ILE A 70 19.39 0.02 17.56
N PRO A 71 18.87 0.08 16.33
CA PRO A 71 19.20 -0.90 15.32
C PRO A 71 20.69 -0.81 14.94
N THR A 72 21.36 -1.96 14.85
CA THR A 72 22.72 -2.05 14.31
C THR A 72 22.72 -1.83 12.79
N SER A 73 23.87 -1.50 12.21
CA SER A 73 24.05 -1.43 10.75
C SER A 73 23.66 -2.74 10.06
N GLU A 74 23.97 -3.88 10.67
CA GLU A 74 23.58 -5.19 10.17
C GLU A 74 22.06 -5.39 10.15
N ASN A 75 21.36 -4.97 11.23
CA ASN A 75 19.90 -5.02 11.29
C ASN A 75 19.27 -4.16 10.20
N ILE A 76 19.78 -2.94 9.99
CA ILE A 76 19.31 -2.03 8.93
C ILE A 76 19.53 -2.67 7.56
N SER A 77 20.73 -3.19 7.28
CA SER A 77 21.06 -3.82 6.00
C SER A 77 20.21 -5.05 5.69
N LYS A 78 19.90 -5.89 6.70
CA LYS A 78 18.98 -7.04 6.54
C LYS A 78 17.56 -6.60 6.20
N VAL A 79 17.03 -5.57 6.85
CA VAL A 79 15.71 -5.03 6.54
C VAL A 79 15.69 -4.39 5.14
N GLU A 80 16.71 -3.60 4.82
CA GLU A 80 16.84 -2.91 3.54
C GLU A 80 16.94 -3.91 2.37
N SER A 81 17.80 -4.92 2.46
CA SER A 81 17.95 -5.94 1.41
C SER A 81 16.65 -6.71 1.13
N LYS A 82 15.87 -7.01 2.17
CA LYS A 82 14.54 -7.63 2.02
C LYS A 82 13.58 -6.71 1.28
N ILE A 83 13.53 -5.43 1.64
CA ILE A 83 12.67 -4.45 0.97
C ILE A 83 13.15 -4.22 -0.46
N GLN A 84 14.44 -4.14 -0.71
CA GLN A 84 15.02 -3.97 -2.04
C GLN A 84 14.64 -5.11 -2.97
N THR A 85 14.77 -6.35 -2.50
CA THR A 85 14.34 -7.54 -3.27
C THR A 85 12.85 -7.47 -3.63
N ARG A 86 12.02 -6.97 -2.72
CA ARG A 86 10.58 -6.76 -2.99
C ARG A 86 10.36 -5.65 -4.01
N LEU A 87 11.06 -4.53 -3.89
CA LEU A 87 10.98 -3.40 -4.83
C LEU A 87 11.45 -3.80 -6.23
N ASP A 88 12.47 -4.63 -6.36
CA ASP A 88 12.94 -5.14 -7.66
C ASP A 88 11.85 -6.00 -8.34
N SER A 89 11.16 -6.85 -7.58
CA SER A 89 10.02 -7.62 -8.08
C SER A 89 8.86 -6.73 -8.52
N ILE A 90 8.50 -5.72 -7.71
CA ILE A 90 7.44 -4.76 -8.03
C ILE A 90 7.80 -3.96 -9.30
N SER A 91 9.06 -3.51 -9.39
CA SER A 91 9.58 -2.77 -10.54
C SER A 91 9.42 -3.55 -11.83
N LYS A 92 9.81 -4.84 -11.84
CA LYS A 92 9.64 -5.73 -13.00
C LYS A 92 8.18 -5.81 -13.45
N ILE A 93 7.25 -6.03 -12.51
CA ILE A 93 5.81 -6.12 -12.80
C ILE A 93 5.28 -4.80 -13.40
N ILE A 94 5.71 -3.65 -12.85
CA ILE A 94 5.29 -2.33 -13.33
C ILE A 94 5.84 -2.04 -14.74
N ILE A 95 7.14 -2.28 -14.96
CA ILE A 95 7.80 -2.05 -16.25
C ILE A 95 7.16 -2.92 -17.34
N ASN A 96 6.86 -4.18 -17.03
CA ASN A 96 6.20 -5.10 -17.95
C ASN A 96 4.69 -4.84 -18.09
N LYS A 97 4.14 -3.84 -17.37
CA LYS A 97 2.70 -3.54 -17.31
C LYS A 97 1.84 -4.77 -16.96
N GLU A 98 2.39 -5.69 -16.18
CA GLU A 98 1.70 -6.90 -15.74
C GLU A 98 0.59 -6.53 -14.76
N ARG A 99 -0.50 -7.31 -14.77
CA ARG A 99 -1.62 -7.19 -13.84
C ARG A 99 -1.35 -8.03 -12.60
N TYR A 100 -1.30 -7.38 -11.44
CA TYR A 100 -1.02 -8.04 -10.18
C TYR A 100 -1.85 -7.46 -9.04
N LYS A 101 -2.52 -8.32 -8.27
CA LYS A 101 -3.30 -7.90 -7.10
C LYS A 101 -2.71 -8.49 -5.84
N GLU A 102 -1.96 -7.68 -5.10
CA GLU A 102 -1.53 -8.05 -3.76
C GLU A 102 -2.73 -8.44 -2.89
N LYS A 103 -2.64 -9.61 -2.28
CA LYS A 103 -3.56 -10.03 -1.24
C LYS A 103 -3.08 -9.47 0.08
N ASP A 104 -3.93 -8.71 0.76
CA ASP A 104 -3.64 -8.25 2.13
C ASP A 104 -3.85 -9.40 3.12
N SER A 105 -2.86 -10.29 3.24
CA SER A 105 -2.86 -11.44 4.17
C SER A 105 -2.17 -11.14 5.49
N ASP A 106 -1.16 -10.26 5.47
CA ASP A 106 -0.21 -10.12 6.57
C ASP A 106 -0.59 -8.99 7.53
N TYR A 107 -1.89 -8.75 7.74
CA TYR A 107 -2.37 -7.70 8.63
C TYR A 107 -2.70 -8.24 10.01
N ILE A 108 -2.50 -7.40 11.01
CA ILE A 108 -2.96 -7.66 12.37
C ILE A 108 -4.37 -7.09 12.48
N ASP A 109 -5.33 -7.92 12.89
CA ASP A 109 -6.68 -7.49 13.21
C ASP A 109 -6.71 -6.99 14.67
N PHE A 110 -7.02 -5.71 14.85
CA PHE A 110 -7.18 -5.13 16.18
C PHE A 110 -8.68 -5.11 16.52
N PRO A 111 -9.18 -5.98 17.42
CA PRO A 111 -10.61 -6.10 17.69
C PRO A 111 -11.25 -4.78 18.18
N PHE A 112 -10.46 -3.91 18.82
CA PHE A 112 -10.92 -2.61 19.34
C PHE A 112 -11.08 -1.50 18.27
N ILE A 113 -10.61 -1.69 17.03
CA ILE A 113 -10.66 -0.68 15.95
C ILE A 113 -11.87 -0.91 15.01
N LYS A 114 -12.60 -2.02 15.14
CA LYS A 114 -13.77 -2.34 14.30
C LYS A 114 -14.80 -1.20 14.16
N PRO A 115 -15.24 -0.51 15.24
CA PRO A 115 -16.21 0.59 15.08
C PRO A 115 -15.62 1.82 14.38
N VAL A 116 -14.32 2.11 14.56
CA VAL A 116 -13.65 3.26 13.93
C VAL A 116 -13.49 3.04 12.42
N ASN A 117 -13.22 1.80 11.99
CA ASN A 117 -13.16 1.48 10.56
C ASN A 117 -14.54 1.62 9.88
N PHE A 118 -15.65 1.29 10.56
CA PHE A 118 -17.00 1.46 10.02
C PHE A 118 -17.36 2.93 9.73
N LEU A 119 -16.90 3.87 10.58
CA LEU A 119 -17.14 5.30 10.42
C LEU A 119 -16.30 5.98 9.32
N LEU A 120 -15.23 5.34 8.85
CA LEU A 120 -14.28 5.90 7.89
C LEU A 120 -14.37 5.31 6.46
N GLU A 121 -15.24 4.31 6.25
CA GLU A 121 -15.54 3.72 4.93
C GLU A 121 -16.57 4.53 4.13
#